data_AF-A0A1Y0I3D5-F1
#
_entry.id   AF-A0A1Y0I3D5-F1
#
_cell.length_a   1.000
_cell.length_b   1.000
_cell.length_c   1.000
_cell.angle_alpha   90.00
_cell.angle_beta   90.00
_cell.angle_gamma   90.00
#
_symmetry.space_group_name_H-M   'P 1'
#
loop_
_entity.id
_entity.type
_entity.pdbx_description
1 polymer ?
#
loop_
_entity_poly.entity_id
_entity_poly.type
_entity_poly.pdbx_seq_one_letter_code
_entity_poly.pdbx_strand_id
1 'polypeptide(L)'
;MLKRIIPCLVGLVLMVPAVNAQDLSLRDEIQKMYVAYYGRPGDENGLRFWASELANNQGDMSAIIDVFGNSEEYQTRFGHLTSEQLVENIYLQLFNRSAEPAGLAFYVNELDTGAMSLATIALSVANGADSENSDGMTVLNRIAVANVFTRTVLYKHVTYGAEQIDAGKLLLESVDDTSESTTKAVADMNTVIEAFPQLENVQVEVTTNYGVFTVELFNREAPVSVNNFLNYVDTGFYNEVIFHRVVANFVIQAGYVTSEYALKNATFGPIVNEAANGLSNVRGTLAMARTSEPDSATAQFYINLKDNTDLDYSDSSAGYAVFGEVKSGIDIIDTIGEVDTHTVSTDDGSVTLRNFPVPLVNIEKIERIQ
;
A
#
# COMPACT_ATOMS: atom_id res chain seq x y z
N MET A 1 -0.24 -19.19 -20.78
CA MET A 1 0.45 -20.46 -20.48
C MET A 1 0.49 -20.81 -18.98
N LEU A 2 -0.36 -20.19 -18.14
CA LEU A 2 -0.41 -20.37 -16.67
C LEU A 2 -1.04 -21.69 -16.14
N LYS A 3 -1.09 -22.77 -16.93
CA LYS A 3 -1.85 -24.00 -16.56
C LYS A 3 -1.01 -25.15 -16.01
N ARG A 4 0.27 -24.96 -15.70
CA ARG A 4 1.16 -26.06 -15.27
C ARG A 4 1.99 -25.82 -14.01
N ILE A 5 1.81 -24.71 -13.31
CA ILE A 5 2.66 -24.37 -12.16
C ILE A 5 1.84 -24.51 -10.86
N ILE A 6 2.13 -25.60 -10.15
CA ILE A 6 1.91 -25.89 -8.72
C ILE A 6 0.52 -26.42 -8.29
N PRO A 7 0.34 -27.75 -8.22
CA PRO A 7 -0.78 -28.39 -7.52
C PRO A 7 -0.69 -28.31 -5.98
N CYS A 8 0.40 -27.81 -5.40
CA CYS A 8 0.70 -27.93 -3.96
C CYS A 8 0.53 -26.64 -3.13
N LEU A 9 0.52 -25.45 -3.74
CA LEU A 9 0.32 -24.17 -3.04
C LEU A 9 -1.17 -23.84 -2.81
N VAL A 10 -2.08 -24.58 -3.44
CA VAL A 10 -3.54 -24.35 -3.35
C VAL A 10 -4.06 -24.56 -1.92
N GLY A 11 -3.36 -25.32 -1.07
CA GLY A 11 -3.76 -25.60 0.31
C GLY A 11 -3.58 -24.45 1.30
N LEU A 12 -2.75 -23.44 0.98
CA LEU A 12 -2.53 -22.25 1.81
C LEU A 12 -3.11 -20.97 1.18
N VAL A 13 -4.03 -21.13 0.22
CA VAL A 13 -4.84 -20.04 -0.30
C VAL A 13 -6.09 -19.94 0.59
N LEU A 14 -5.90 -19.47 1.83
CA LEU A 14 -7.03 -19.01 2.63
C LEU A 14 -7.63 -17.78 1.94
N MET A 15 -8.93 -17.88 1.69
CA MET A 15 -9.87 -16.93 1.11
C MET A 15 -9.38 -15.48 1.10
N VAL A 16 -8.95 -15.01 -0.07
CA VAL A 16 -8.94 -13.58 -0.39
C VAL A 16 -10.25 -13.30 -1.13
N PRO A 17 -10.97 -12.20 -0.84
CA PRO A 17 -12.06 -11.75 -1.70
C PRO A 17 -11.56 -11.59 -3.14
N ALA A 18 -12.45 -11.71 -4.12
CA ALA A 18 -12.08 -11.78 -5.54
C ALA A 18 -11.30 -10.54 -6.00
N VAL A 19 -9.97 -10.64 -6.03
CA VAL A 19 -9.09 -9.66 -6.69
C VAL A 19 -9.16 -9.91 -8.20
N ASN A 20 -9.29 -8.84 -8.99
CA ASN A 20 -9.32 -8.92 -10.45
C ASN A 20 -8.05 -9.62 -10.98
N ALA A 21 -8.19 -10.55 -11.93
CA ALA A 21 -7.06 -11.29 -12.51
C ALA A 21 -6.01 -10.37 -13.18
N GLN A 22 -6.46 -9.22 -13.71
CA GLN A 22 -5.56 -8.21 -14.27
C GLN A 22 -4.74 -7.51 -13.18
N ASP A 23 -5.34 -7.22 -12.03
CA ASP A 23 -4.68 -6.61 -10.87
C ASP A 23 -3.64 -7.58 -10.25
N LEU A 24 -3.96 -8.87 -10.17
CA LEU A 24 -2.99 -9.91 -9.79
C LEU A 24 -1.78 -9.96 -10.73
N SER A 25 -1.99 -9.81 -12.04
CA SER A 25 -0.88 -9.83 -13.00
C SER A 25 0.04 -8.61 -12.89
N LEU A 26 -0.51 -7.42 -12.65
CA LEU A 26 0.31 -6.22 -12.45
C LEU A 26 1.08 -6.28 -11.14
N ARG A 27 0.45 -6.79 -10.08
CA ARG A 27 1.12 -7.04 -8.79
C ARG A 27 2.26 -8.04 -8.90
N ASP A 28 2.11 -9.10 -9.69
CA ASP A 28 3.18 -10.07 -9.95
C ASP A 28 4.37 -9.41 -10.68
N GLU A 29 4.12 -8.52 -11.65
CA GLU A 29 5.17 -7.75 -12.32
C GLU A 29 5.90 -6.80 -11.35
N ILE A 30 5.19 -6.15 -10.43
CA ILE A 30 5.84 -5.34 -9.38
C ILE A 30 6.59 -6.23 -8.39
N GLN A 31 6.04 -7.37 -8.00
CA GLN A 31 6.70 -8.31 -7.09
C GLN A 31 8.01 -8.83 -7.69
N LYS A 32 8.03 -9.07 -9.01
CA LYS A 32 9.24 -9.36 -9.77
C LYS A 32 10.28 -8.26 -9.61
N MET A 33 9.91 -6.99 -9.58
CA MET A 33 10.85 -5.87 -9.35
C MET A 33 11.39 -5.83 -7.92
N TYR A 34 10.55 -6.08 -6.92
CA TYR A 34 11.04 -6.20 -5.54
C TYR A 34 12.05 -7.35 -5.38
N VAL A 35 11.79 -8.50 -6.02
CA VAL A 35 12.72 -9.63 -6.02
C VAL A 35 13.99 -9.28 -6.80
N ALA A 36 13.88 -8.71 -8.00
CA ALA A 36 15.00 -8.45 -8.89
C ALA A 36 15.96 -7.36 -8.40
N TYR A 37 15.41 -6.30 -7.79
CA TYR A 37 16.16 -5.10 -7.45
C TYR A 37 16.48 -5.00 -5.95
N TYR A 38 15.55 -5.42 -5.10
CA TYR A 38 15.72 -5.35 -3.65
C TYR A 38 16.03 -6.71 -2.99
N GLY A 39 15.88 -7.82 -3.73
CA GLY A 39 16.10 -9.18 -3.24
C GLY A 39 15.08 -9.66 -2.21
N ARG A 40 13.91 -8.99 -2.10
CA ARG A 40 12.96 -9.21 -0.99
C ARG A 40 11.51 -9.27 -1.47
N PRO A 41 10.60 -9.82 -0.67
CA PRO A 41 9.17 -9.62 -0.86
C PRO A 41 8.79 -8.13 -0.81
N GLY A 42 7.80 -7.71 -1.60
CA GLY A 42 7.24 -6.38 -1.49
C GLY A 42 6.27 -6.33 -0.30
N ASP A 43 6.09 -5.19 0.33
CA ASP A 43 4.97 -5.03 1.26
C ASP A 43 3.66 -4.85 0.48
N GLU A 44 2.52 -5.19 1.08
CA GLU A 44 1.21 -5.13 0.39
C GLU A 44 0.92 -3.73 -0.19
N ASN A 45 1.28 -2.66 0.53
CA ASN A 45 1.01 -1.29 0.10
C ASN A 45 1.94 -0.89 -1.04
N GLY A 46 3.23 -1.18 -0.92
CA GLY A 46 4.22 -0.97 -1.97
C GLY A 46 3.82 -1.69 -3.26
N LEU A 47 3.38 -2.95 -3.18
CA LEU A 47 2.88 -3.69 -4.35
C LEU A 47 1.69 -2.99 -5.00
N ARG A 48 0.71 -2.55 -4.20
CA ARG A 48 -0.50 -1.86 -4.69
C ARG A 48 -0.20 -0.51 -5.31
N PHE A 49 0.61 0.31 -4.64
CA PHE A 49 1.00 1.63 -5.12
C PHE A 49 1.65 1.52 -6.50
N TRP A 50 2.68 0.68 -6.62
CA TRP A 50 3.39 0.52 -7.89
C TRP A 50 2.54 -0.18 -8.95
N ALA A 51 1.63 -1.09 -8.58
CA ALA A 51 0.72 -1.71 -9.54
C ALA A 51 -0.28 -0.68 -10.10
N SER A 52 -0.75 0.25 -9.25
CA SER A 52 -1.57 1.39 -9.69
C SER A 52 -0.78 2.32 -10.60
N GLU A 53 0.45 2.66 -10.25
CA GLU A 53 1.31 3.49 -11.12
C GLU A 53 1.59 2.80 -12.46
N LEU A 54 1.81 1.49 -12.45
CA LEU A 54 1.97 0.70 -13.66
C LEU A 54 0.69 0.71 -14.51
N ALA A 55 -0.48 0.56 -13.89
CA ALA A 55 -1.77 0.64 -14.57
C ALA A 55 -2.02 2.01 -15.19
N ASN A 56 -1.71 3.09 -14.46
CA ASN A 56 -1.80 4.48 -14.93
C ASN A 56 -0.89 4.73 -16.14
N ASN A 57 0.26 4.05 -16.18
CA ASN A 57 1.18 4.07 -17.31
C ASN A 57 0.90 2.95 -18.34
N GLN A 58 -0.33 2.42 -18.40
CA GLN A 58 -0.77 1.43 -19.40
C GLN A 58 0.06 0.14 -19.41
N GLY A 59 0.64 -0.23 -18.27
CA GLY A 59 1.51 -1.39 -18.15
C GLY A 59 2.97 -1.14 -18.55
N ASP A 60 3.35 0.10 -18.84
CA ASP A 60 4.73 0.44 -19.21
C ASP A 60 5.63 0.51 -17.97
N MET A 61 6.34 -0.59 -17.69
CA MET A 61 7.29 -0.67 -16.58
C MET A 61 8.41 0.36 -16.71
N SER A 62 8.83 0.70 -17.94
CA SER A 62 9.93 1.66 -18.14
C SER A 62 9.57 3.07 -17.66
N ALA A 63 8.28 3.41 -17.59
CA ALA A 63 7.80 4.69 -17.09
C ALA A 63 7.92 4.83 -15.57
N ILE A 64 8.00 3.73 -14.82
CA ILE A 64 8.01 3.75 -13.34
C ILE A 64 9.30 3.20 -12.73
N ILE A 65 10.10 2.45 -13.49
CA ILE A 65 11.22 1.65 -12.97
C ILE A 65 12.32 2.49 -12.30
N ASP A 66 12.61 3.68 -12.82
CA ASP A 66 13.63 4.56 -12.24
C ASP A 66 13.16 5.20 -10.94
N VAL A 67 11.88 5.56 -10.85
CA VAL A 67 11.28 6.09 -9.62
C VAL A 67 11.23 4.98 -8.56
N PHE A 68 10.87 3.75 -8.97
CA PHE A 68 10.89 2.57 -8.12
C PHE A 68 12.28 2.30 -7.54
N GLY A 69 13.32 2.43 -8.37
CA GLY A 69 14.70 2.17 -7.97
C GLY A 69 15.35 3.28 -7.15
N ASN A 70 14.81 4.50 -7.17
CA ASN A 70 15.36 5.66 -6.49
C ASN A 70 14.69 5.92 -5.13
N SER A 71 14.79 4.95 -4.22
CA SER A 71 14.26 5.04 -2.86
C SER A 71 15.34 5.32 -1.81
N GLU A 72 14.94 5.79 -0.63
CA GLU A 72 15.84 5.92 0.52
C GLU A 72 16.39 4.55 0.96
N GLU A 73 15.58 3.48 0.84
CA GLU A 73 16.04 2.10 1.05
C GLU A 73 17.20 1.78 0.12
N TYR A 74 17.08 2.10 -1.17
CA TYR A 74 18.12 1.84 -2.15
C TYR A 74 19.43 2.51 -1.75
N GLN A 75 19.39 3.82 -1.44
CA GLN A 75 20.59 4.57 -1.07
C GLN A 75 21.27 3.99 0.18
N THR A 76 20.47 3.64 1.19
CA THR A 76 20.95 3.04 2.44
C THR A 76 21.65 1.70 2.18
N ARG A 77 21.08 0.86 1.31
CA ARG A 77 21.53 -0.52 1.12
C ARG A 77 22.61 -0.68 0.06
N PHE A 78 22.55 0.12 -0.99
CA PHE A 78 23.32 -0.12 -2.20
C PHE A 78 24.14 1.10 -2.64
N GLY A 79 23.89 2.29 -2.10
CA GLY A 79 24.57 3.53 -2.49
C GLY A 79 26.08 3.56 -2.26
N HIS A 80 26.63 2.60 -1.50
CA HIS A 80 28.06 2.47 -1.22
C HIS A 80 28.77 1.42 -2.11
N LEU A 81 28.04 0.68 -2.94
CA LEU A 81 28.58 -0.40 -3.76
C LEU A 81 29.12 0.13 -5.10
N THR A 82 30.11 -0.57 -5.65
CA THR A 82 30.59 -0.33 -7.02
C THR A 82 29.59 -0.84 -8.06
N SER A 83 29.65 -0.32 -9.28
CA SER A 83 28.82 -0.79 -10.41
C SER A 83 28.89 -2.30 -10.62
N GLU A 84 30.08 -2.88 -10.49
CA GLU A 84 30.28 -4.34 -10.56
C GLU A 84 29.53 -5.08 -9.46
N GLN A 85 29.64 -4.63 -8.20
CA GLN A 85 28.90 -5.23 -7.08
C GLN A 85 27.39 -5.04 -7.20
N LEU A 86 26.92 -3.92 -7.74
CA LEU A 86 25.51 -3.65 -7.98
C LEU A 86 24.92 -4.61 -9.01
N VAL A 87 25.60 -4.79 -10.14
CA VAL A 87 25.18 -5.73 -11.19
C VAL A 87 25.27 -7.17 -10.68
N GLU A 88 26.34 -7.54 -9.98
CA GLU A 88 26.48 -8.89 -9.40
C GLU A 88 25.35 -9.21 -8.42
N ASN A 89 24.95 -8.24 -7.59
CA ASN A 89 23.83 -8.41 -6.66
C ASN A 89 22.51 -8.71 -7.38
N ILE A 90 22.24 -8.14 -8.55
CA ILE A 90 21.04 -8.45 -9.33
C ILE A 90 21.00 -9.94 -9.69
N TYR A 91 22.14 -10.50 -10.14
CA TYR A 91 22.21 -11.92 -10.50
C TYR A 91 22.07 -12.84 -9.29
N LEU A 92 22.66 -12.48 -8.15
CA LEU A 92 22.49 -13.23 -6.90
C LEU A 92 21.03 -13.20 -6.41
N GLN A 93 20.39 -12.03 -6.46
CA GLN A 93 18.99 -11.83 -6.04
C GLN A 93 17.99 -12.54 -6.97
N LEU A 94 18.28 -12.68 -8.25
CA LEU A 94 17.41 -13.37 -9.21
C LEU A 94 17.66 -14.88 -9.28
N PHE A 95 18.93 -15.29 -9.34
CA PHE A 95 19.33 -16.62 -9.78
C PHE A 95 20.17 -17.41 -8.77
N ASN A 96 20.52 -16.81 -7.62
CA ASN A 96 21.43 -17.41 -6.63
C ASN A 96 22.82 -17.76 -7.16
N ARG A 97 23.29 -17.04 -8.19
CA ARG A 97 24.60 -17.26 -8.80
C ARG A 97 25.20 -15.96 -9.30
N SER A 98 26.51 -15.99 -9.50
CA SER A 98 27.24 -14.91 -10.12
C SER A 98 26.81 -14.65 -11.56
N ALA A 99 26.99 -13.40 -11.99
CA ALA A 99 26.85 -13.03 -13.38
C ALA A 99 27.92 -13.73 -14.23
N GLU A 100 27.57 -14.07 -15.47
CA GLU A 100 28.59 -14.50 -16.42
C GLU A 100 29.52 -13.31 -16.76
N PRO A 101 30.85 -13.51 -16.90
CA PRO A 101 31.79 -12.39 -17.06
C PRO A 101 31.46 -11.44 -18.21
N ALA A 102 30.95 -11.96 -19.34
CA ALA A 102 30.55 -11.14 -20.48
C ALA A 102 29.28 -10.32 -20.21
N GLY A 103 28.29 -10.91 -19.54
CA GLY A 103 27.06 -10.21 -19.16
C GLY A 103 27.32 -9.15 -18.08
N LEU A 104 28.17 -9.48 -17.10
CA LEU A 104 28.63 -8.55 -16.07
C LEU A 104 29.32 -7.33 -16.71
N ALA A 105 30.31 -7.57 -17.57
CA ALA A 105 31.04 -6.49 -18.24
C ALA A 105 30.13 -5.61 -19.11
N PHE A 106 29.13 -6.20 -19.79
CA PHE A 106 28.15 -5.46 -20.56
C PHE A 106 27.33 -4.52 -19.67
N TYR A 107 26.66 -5.04 -18.65
CA TYR A 107 25.78 -4.22 -17.81
C TYR A 107 26.53 -3.22 -16.94
N VAL A 108 27.75 -3.53 -16.50
CA VAL A 108 28.61 -2.56 -15.80
C VAL A 108 28.94 -1.37 -16.71
N ASN A 109 29.26 -1.61 -17.98
CA ASN A 109 29.48 -0.53 -18.95
C ASN A 109 28.21 0.32 -19.17
N GLU A 110 27.05 -0.32 -19.33
CA GLU A 110 25.78 0.41 -19.50
C GLU A 110 25.44 1.27 -18.27
N LEU A 111 25.75 0.78 -17.07
CA LEU A 111 25.56 1.53 -15.82
C LEU A 111 26.54 2.70 -15.69
N ASP A 112 27.83 2.46 -15.92
CA ASP A 112 28.88 3.47 -15.79
C ASP A 112 28.76 4.61 -16.80
N THR A 113 28.26 4.30 -18.01
CA THR A 113 27.98 5.30 -19.05
C THR A 113 26.67 6.05 -18.84
N GLY A 114 25.82 5.59 -17.91
CA GLY A 114 24.48 6.11 -17.69
C GLY A 114 23.49 5.76 -18.80
N ALA A 115 23.83 4.81 -19.68
CA ALA A 115 22.95 4.33 -20.74
C ALA A 115 21.77 3.53 -20.19
N MET A 116 21.98 2.81 -19.08
CA MET A 116 20.92 2.15 -18.32
C MET A 116 21.04 2.50 -16.83
N SER A 117 19.90 2.72 -16.18
CA SER A 117 19.85 2.72 -14.72
C SER A 117 19.99 1.30 -14.18
N LEU A 118 20.40 1.16 -12.92
CA LEU A 118 20.46 -0.15 -12.27
C LEU A 118 19.10 -0.85 -12.25
N ALA A 119 18.01 -0.09 -12.08
CA ALA A 119 16.66 -0.63 -12.06
C ALA A 119 16.24 -1.17 -13.44
N THR A 120 16.64 -0.48 -14.51
CA THR A 120 16.46 -0.95 -15.89
C THR A 120 17.30 -2.20 -16.17
N ILE A 121 18.52 -2.28 -15.63
CA ILE A 121 19.35 -3.50 -15.72
C ILE A 121 18.66 -4.67 -15.02
N ALA A 122 18.16 -4.47 -13.79
CA ALA A 122 17.46 -5.51 -13.05
C ALA A 122 16.24 -6.05 -13.81
N LEU A 123 15.44 -5.15 -14.40
CA LEU A 123 14.31 -5.51 -15.25
C LEU A 123 14.76 -6.28 -16.51
N SER A 124 15.80 -5.81 -17.18
CA SER A 124 16.36 -6.47 -18.37
C SER A 124 16.82 -7.89 -18.07
N VAL A 125 17.59 -8.08 -16.98
CA VAL A 125 18.07 -9.39 -16.54
C VAL A 125 16.90 -10.30 -16.16
N ALA A 126 15.92 -9.81 -15.41
CA ALA A 126 14.75 -10.59 -15.00
C ALA A 126 13.81 -10.94 -16.17
N ASN A 127 13.75 -10.13 -17.23
CA ASN A 127 12.99 -10.41 -18.45
C ASN A 127 13.72 -11.34 -19.41
N GLY A 128 15.06 -11.37 -19.37
CA GLY A 128 15.89 -12.27 -20.17
C GLY A 128 15.89 -13.72 -19.67
N ALA A 129 15.39 -13.99 -18.47
CA ALA A 129 15.33 -15.33 -17.90
C ALA A 129 14.28 -16.19 -18.61
N ASP A 130 14.71 -17.23 -19.33
CA ASP A 130 13.82 -18.18 -19.99
C ASP A 130 13.12 -19.08 -18.97
N SER A 131 11.79 -18.97 -18.88
CA SER A 131 10.96 -19.77 -17.97
C SER A 131 11.08 -21.29 -18.14
N GLU A 132 11.69 -21.77 -19.23
CA GLU A 132 11.94 -23.19 -19.47
C GLU A 132 13.30 -23.68 -18.94
N ASN A 133 14.16 -22.77 -18.44
CA ASN A 133 15.47 -23.10 -17.87
C ASN A 133 15.52 -22.91 -16.33
N SER A 134 16.63 -23.34 -15.74
CA SER A 134 16.86 -23.28 -14.28
C SER A 134 16.78 -21.85 -13.72
N ASP A 135 17.35 -20.86 -14.42
CA ASP A 135 17.31 -19.45 -13.99
C ASP A 135 15.89 -18.89 -14.00
N GLY A 136 15.13 -19.11 -15.08
CA GLY A 136 13.74 -18.68 -15.18
C GLY A 136 12.84 -19.38 -14.16
N MET A 137 13.06 -20.66 -13.92
CA MET A 137 12.34 -21.40 -12.87
C MET A 137 12.67 -20.88 -11.47
N THR A 138 13.93 -20.54 -11.18
CA THR A 138 14.35 -19.92 -9.92
C THR A 138 13.63 -18.59 -9.69
N VAL A 139 13.59 -17.72 -10.71
CA VAL A 139 12.88 -16.43 -10.64
C VAL A 139 11.39 -16.63 -10.38
N LEU A 140 10.74 -17.52 -11.13
CA LEU A 140 9.30 -17.82 -10.94
C LEU A 140 9.01 -18.36 -9.53
N ASN A 141 9.84 -19.26 -9.03
CA ASN A 141 9.72 -19.82 -7.69
C ASN A 141 9.90 -18.73 -6.61
N ARG A 142 10.89 -17.84 -6.76
CA ARG A 142 11.11 -16.71 -5.84
C ARG A 142 9.95 -15.74 -5.82
N ILE A 143 9.39 -15.37 -6.99
CA ILE A 143 8.19 -14.52 -7.07
C ILE A 143 7.01 -15.19 -6.38
N ALA A 144 6.80 -16.49 -6.61
CA ALA A 144 5.72 -17.23 -5.98
C ALA A 144 5.86 -17.25 -4.43
N VAL A 145 7.05 -17.53 -3.91
CA VAL A 145 7.32 -17.51 -2.46
C VAL A 145 7.17 -16.09 -1.89
N ALA A 146 7.65 -15.06 -2.60
CA ALA A 146 7.49 -13.67 -2.19
C ALA A 146 6.03 -13.25 -2.08
N ASN A 147 5.20 -13.62 -3.07
CA ASN A 147 3.76 -13.35 -3.03
C ASN A 147 3.07 -14.04 -1.85
N VAL A 148 3.44 -15.28 -1.52
CA VAL A 148 2.91 -15.95 -0.33
C VAL A 148 3.35 -15.22 0.93
N PHE A 149 4.63 -14.85 1.03
CA PHE A 149 5.17 -14.12 2.17
C PHE A 149 4.39 -12.83 2.44
N THR A 150 4.23 -11.97 1.43
CA THR A 150 3.51 -10.70 1.55
C THR A 150 2.07 -10.90 2.02
N ARG A 151 1.38 -11.90 1.44
CA ARG A 151 0.00 -12.23 1.84
C ARG A 151 -0.09 -12.79 3.25
N THR A 152 0.88 -13.61 3.67
CA THR A 152 0.89 -14.18 5.01
C THR A 152 1.18 -13.11 6.07
N VAL A 153 2.10 -12.18 5.80
CA VAL A 153 2.33 -11.00 6.66
C VAL A 153 1.04 -10.20 6.84
N LEU A 154 0.34 -9.89 5.73
CA LEU A 154 -0.93 -9.17 5.76
C LEU A 154 -2.00 -9.92 6.57
N TYR A 155 -2.20 -11.21 6.30
CA TYR A 155 -3.23 -12.03 6.94
C TYR A 155 -2.95 -12.30 8.44
N LYS A 156 -1.68 -12.39 8.82
CA LYS A 156 -1.28 -12.58 10.22
C LYS A 156 -1.28 -11.27 11.01
N HIS A 157 -1.53 -10.13 10.35
CA HIS A 157 -1.52 -8.80 10.95
C HIS A 157 -0.24 -8.54 11.73
N VAL A 158 0.91 -8.85 11.12
CA VAL A 158 2.23 -8.59 11.70
C VAL A 158 2.91 -7.44 10.98
N THR A 159 3.85 -6.81 11.70
CA THR A 159 4.71 -5.76 11.17
C THR A 159 5.57 -6.26 10.01
N TYR A 160 5.94 -5.33 9.12
CA TYR A 160 6.88 -5.60 8.03
C TYR A 160 7.85 -4.42 7.87
N GLY A 161 8.82 -4.36 8.80
CA GLY A 161 9.88 -3.35 8.81
C GLY A 161 11.23 -3.94 8.41
N ALA A 162 12.32 -3.23 8.74
CA ALA A 162 13.68 -3.59 8.34
C ALA A 162 14.08 -5.03 8.73
N GLU A 163 13.77 -5.47 9.95
CA GLU A 163 14.08 -6.82 10.42
C GLU A 163 13.31 -7.91 9.64
N GLN A 164 12.02 -7.66 9.38
CA GLN A 164 11.19 -8.61 8.62
C GLN A 164 11.54 -8.63 7.14
N ILE A 165 11.99 -7.50 6.60
CA ILE A 165 12.58 -7.40 5.27
C ILE A 165 13.79 -8.33 5.15
N ASP A 166 14.69 -8.33 6.14
CA ASP A 166 15.87 -9.19 6.13
C ASP A 166 15.49 -10.68 6.25
N ALA A 167 14.50 -11.00 7.07
CA ALA A 167 13.95 -12.36 7.13
C ALA A 167 13.34 -12.81 5.78
N GLY A 168 12.64 -11.90 5.09
CA GLY A 168 12.09 -12.16 3.75
C GLY A 168 13.18 -12.41 2.70
N LYS A 169 14.32 -11.69 2.77
CA LYS A 169 15.48 -11.93 1.87
C LYS A 169 16.09 -13.30 2.11
N LEU A 170 16.40 -13.62 3.37
CA LEU A 170 16.98 -14.91 3.75
C LEU A 170 16.10 -16.07 3.29
N LEU A 171 14.77 -15.89 3.35
CA LEU A 171 13.84 -16.86 2.83
C LEU A 171 13.99 -17.05 1.31
N LEU A 172 14.03 -15.96 0.53
CA LEU A 172 14.17 -16.02 -0.93
C LEU A 172 15.54 -16.54 -1.39
N GLU A 173 16.60 -16.29 -0.63
CA GLU A 173 17.93 -16.85 -0.89
C GLU A 173 17.94 -18.38 -0.87
N SER A 174 17.07 -19.00 -0.06
CA SER A 174 16.91 -20.46 0.01
C SER A 174 16.10 -21.08 -1.14
N VAL A 175 15.52 -20.26 -2.02
CA VAL A 175 14.65 -20.70 -3.11
C VAL A 175 15.45 -20.81 -4.40
N ASP A 176 15.38 -21.99 -5.02
CA ASP A 176 16.01 -22.36 -6.30
C ASP A 176 14.96 -22.84 -7.33
N ASP A 177 15.40 -23.52 -8.39
CA ASP A 177 14.55 -24.03 -9.48
C ASP A 177 13.73 -25.28 -9.12
N THR A 178 13.90 -25.84 -7.92
CA THR A 178 13.27 -27.08 -7.50
C THR A 178 11.94 -26.87 -6.76
N SER A 179 11.05 -27.86 -6.81
CA SER A 179 9.83 -27.85 -5.99
C SER A 179 10.11 -28.13 -4.50
N GLU A 180 11.27 -28.71 -4.18
CA GLU A 180 11.67 -28.99 -2.80
C GLU A 180 12.03 -27.69 -2.06
N SER A 181 12.81 -26.80 -2.69
CA SER A 181 13.18 -25.51 -2.09
C SER A 181 11.96 -24.63 -1.83
N THR A 182 11.02 -24.53 -2.77
CA THR A 182 9.76 -23.79 -2.58
C THR A 182 8.90 -24.37 -1.46
N THR A 183 8.79 -25.70 -1.39
CA THR A 183 8.03 -26.36 -0.31
C THR A 183 8.66 -26.09 1.05
N LYS A 184 10.00 -26.17 1.14
CA LYS A 184 10.74 -25.86 2.37
C LYS A 184 10.57 -24.39 2.76
N ALA A 185 10.72 -23.46 1.83
CA ALA A 185 10.57 -22.04 2.09
C ALA A 185 9.16 -21.72 2.62
N VAL A 186 8.10 -22.28 2.04
CA VAL A 186 6.73 -22.08 2.54
C VAL A 186 6.52 -22.69 3.93
N ALA A 187 7.15 -23.83 4.22
CA ALA A 187 7.09 -24.44 5.55
C ALA A 187 7.81 -23.57 6.61
N ASP A 188 9.01 -23.09 6.29
CA ASP A 188 9.83 -22.26 7.18
C ASP A 188 9.20 -20.87 7.37
N MET A 189 8.53 -20.33 6.34
CA MET A 189 7.85 -19.03 6.34
C MET A 189 6.87 -18.85 7.49
N ASN A 190 6.03 -19.85 7.77
CA ASN A 190 5.05 -19.74 8.86
C ASN A 190 5.74 -19.52 10.21
N THR A 191 6.84 -20.23 10.46
CA THR A 191 7.61 -20.09 11.71
C THR A 191 8.27 -18.72 11.80
N VAL A 192 8.81 -18.23 10.68
CA VAL A 192 9.44 -16.90 10.61
C VAL A 192 8.42 -15.80 10.88
N ILE A 193 7.26 -15.84 10.21
CA ILE A 193 6.23 -14.80 10.32
C ILE A 193 5.54 -14.84 11.70
N GLU A 194 5.39 -16.01 12.32
CA GLU A 194 4.85 -16.11 13.69
C GLU A 194 5.73 -15.42 14.74
N ALA A 195 7.02 -15.24 14.46
CA ALA A 195 7.93 -14.51 15.33
C ALA A 195 7.87 -12.98 15.12
N PHE A 196 7.16 -12.50 14.10
CA PHE A 196 7.08 -11.05 13.83
C PHE A 196 6.18 -10.35 14.86
N PRO A 197 6.53 -9.12 15.28
CA PRO A 197 5.67 -8.32 16.12
C PRO A 197 4.29 -8.12 15.48
N GLN A 198 3.23 -8.21 16.28
CA GLN A 198 1.87 -7.92 15.82
C GLN A 198 1.75 -6.44 15.45
N LEU A 199 0.84 -6.13 14.52
CA LEU A 199 0.44 -4.76 14.24
C LEU A 199 -0.31 -4.21 15.45
N GLU A 200 0.30 -3.21 16.08
CA GLU A 200 -0.34 -2.43 17.13
C GLU A 200 -1.14 -1.29 16.52
N ASN A 201 -2.19 -0.87 17.22
CA ASN A 201 -2.95 0.33 16.87
C ASN A 201 -2.03 1.55 16.92
N VAL A 202 -2.28 2.50 16.01
CA VAL A 202 -1.55 3.76 15.94
C VAL A 202 -2.47 4.87 16.40
N GLN A 203 -1.99 5.79 17.21
CA GLN A 203 -2.77 6.98 17.55
C GLN A 203 -2.32 8.19 16.73
N VAL A 204 -3.28 9.03 16.39
CA VAL A 204 -3.03 10.36 15.80
C VAL A 204 -3.74 11.43 16.61
N GLU A 205 -3.12 12.60 16.68
CA GLU A 205 -3.72 13.84 17.17
C GLU A 205 -4.17 14.67 15.97
N VAL A 206 -5.40 15.21 16.03
CA VAL A 206 -5.98 16.08 15.02
C VAL A 206 -6.22 17.44 15.65
N THR A 207 -5.47 18.45 15.21
CA THR A 207 -5.63 19.84 15.63
C THR A 207 -6.56 20.55 14.67
N THR A 208 -7.63 21.14 15.20
CA THR A 208 -8.58 21.94 14.43
C THR A 208 -8.76 23.32 15.06
N ASN A 209 -9.33 24.25 14.30
CA ASN A 209 -9.75 25.56 14.83
C ASN A 209 -10.89 25.50 15.87
N TYR A 210 -11.45 24.30 16.12
CA TYR A 210 -12.45 24.04 17.17
C TYR A 210 -11.86 23.32 18.40
N GLY A 211 -10.60 22.91 18.36
CA GLY A 211 -9.93 22.16 19.41
C GLY A 211 -9.17 20.95 18.88
N VAL A 212 -8.57 20.20 19.81
CA VAL A 212 -7.74 19.03 19.54
C VAL A 212 -8.48 17.77 19.95
N PHE A 213 -8.52 16.77 19.08
CA PHE A 213 -9.06 15.44 19.38
C PHE A 213 -8.06 14.35 18.98
N THR A 214 -8.14 13.19 19.62
CA THR A 214 -7.26 12.05 19.30
C THR A 214 -8.05 10.90 18.69
N VAL A 215 -7.42 10.17 17.80
CA VAL A 215 -7.98 9.00 17.11
C VAL A 215 -7.04 7.82 17.29
N GLU A 216 -7.60 6.67 17.65
CA GLU A 216 -6.94 5.37 17.56
C GLU A 216 -7.29 4.75 16.22
N LEU A 217 -6.26 4.36 15.47
CA LEU A 217 -6.36 3.71 14.17
C LEU A 217 -6.19 2.20 14.34
N PHE A 218 -7.15 1.46 13.80
CA PHE A 218 -7.26 0.01 13.92
C PHE A 218 -6.36 -0.71 12.92
N ASN A 219 -5.06 -0.64 13.18
CA ASN A 219 -4.02 -1.10 12.25
C ASN A 219 -4.08 -2.61 11.98
N ARG A 220 -4.71 -3.37 12.89
CA ARG A 220 -4.94 -4.79 12.71
C ARG A 220 -6.17 -5.06 11.84
N GLU A 221 -7.30 -4.43 12.13
CA GLU A 221 -8.57 -4.69 11.44
C GLU A 221 -8.63 -4.03 10.05
N ALA A 222 -7.95 -2.89 9.86
CA ALA A 222 -7.94 -2.13 8.61
C ALA A 222 -6.52 -1.69 8.18
N PRO A 223 -5.56 -2.62 8.03
CA PRO A 223 -4.15 -2.31 7.79
C PRO A 223 -3.93 -1.49 6.51
N VAL A 224 -4.71 -1.72 5.43
CA VAL A 224 -4.55 -0.97 4.18
C VAL A 224 -5.08 0.46 4.36
N SER A 225 -6.24 0.61 4.99
CA SER A 225 -6.88 1.91 5.24
C SER A 225 -6.06 2.78 6.20
N VAL A 226 -5.58 2.19 7.30
CA VAL A 226 -4.72 2.87 8.29
C VAL A 226 -3.43 3.33 7.64
N ASN A 227 -2.72 2.47 6.91
CA ASN A 227 -1.48 2.86 6.25
C ASN A 227 -1.69 3.93 5.18
N ASN A 228 -2.74 3.81 4.37
CA ASN A 228 -3.08 4.83 3.38
C ASN A 228 -3.36 6.20 4.04
N PHE A 229 -4.16 6.22 5.12
CA PHE A 229 -4.41 7.43 5.89
C PHE A 229 -3.12 8.02 6.44
N LEU A 230 -2.27 7.18 7.04
CA LEU A 230 -0.99 7.60 7.60
C LEU A 230 0.00 8.11 6.54
N ASN A 231 0.00 7.58 5.31
CA ASN A 231 0.81 8.13 4.21
C ASN A 231 0.40 9.57 3.88
N TYR A 232 -0.90 9.89 3.90
CA TYR A 232 -1.38 11.25 3.74
C TYR A 232 -1.04 12.14 4.96
N VAL A 233 -1.06 11.59 6.18
CA VAL A 233 -0.59 12.29 7.39
C VAL A 233 0.89 12.65 7.28
N ASP A 234 1.74 11.68 6.96
CA ASP A 234 3.21 11.84 6.97
C ASP A 234 3.71 12.79 5.87
N THR A 235 2.97 12.88 4.76
CA THR A 235 3.25 13.85 3.68
C THR A 235 2.72 15.26 3.98
N GLY A 236 2.01 15.45 5.10
CA GLY A 236 1.35 16.71 5.44
C GLY A 236 0.16 17.03 4.54
N PHE A 237 -0.40 16.03 3.83
CA PHE A 237 -1.49 16.24 2.89
C PHE A 237 -2.75 16.80 3.56
N TYR A 238 -3.01 16.45 4.82
CA TYR A 238 -4.18 16.95 5.55
C TYR A 238 -4.01 18.34 6.17
N ASN A 239 -2.81 18.92 6.12
CA ASN A 239 -2.59 20.27 6.63
C ASN A 239 -3.41 21.28 5.82
N GLU A 240 -4.14 22.14 6.53
CA GLU A 240 -5.06 23.16 5.99
C GLU A 240 -6.24 22.59 5.17
N VAL A 241 -6.53 21.29 5.31
CA VAL A 241 -7.74 20.68 4.75
C VAL A 241 -8.93 20.98 5.66
N ILE A 242 -10.11 21.15 5.08
CA ILE A 242 -11.33 21.41 5.84
C ILE A 242 -12.27 20.20 5.88
N PHE A 243 -13.13 20.16 6.89
CA PHE A 243 -14.35 19.35 6.84
C PHE A 243 -15.34 19.99 5.85
N HIS A 244 -15.19 19.70 4.56
CA HIS A 244 -15.96 20.33 3.49
C HIS A 244 -17.43 19.90 3.43
N ARG A 245 -17.82 18.89 4.23
CA ARG A 245 -19.21 18.43 4.33
C ARG A 245 -19.54 18.05 5.77
N VAL A 246 -20.51 18.74 6.35
CA VAL A 246 -21.05 18.48 7.68
C VAL A 246 -22.54 18.17 7.54
N VAL A 247 -22.97 16.98 7.96
CA VAL A 247 -24.39 16.62 7.97
C VAL A 247 -24.78 16.23 9.39
N ALA A 248 -25.50 17.12 10.07
CA ALA A 248 -25.98 16.90 11.43
C ALA A 248 -26.70 15.56 11.56
N ASN A 249 -26.45 14.85 12.66
CA ASN A 249 -26.97 13.50 12.91
C ASN A 249 -26.62 12.47 11.82
N PHE A 250 -25.48 12.64 11.14
CA PHE A 250 -24.96 11.68 10.17
C PHE A 250 -23.43 11.60 10.24
N VAL A 251 -22.71 12.44 9.50
CA VAL A 251 -21.24 12.41 9.39
C VAL A 251 -20.65 13.79 9.19
N ILE A 252 -19.37 13.95 9.56
CA ILE A 252 -18.51 15.05 9.11
C ILE A 252 -17.40 14.48 8.22
N GLN A 253 -17.17 15.07 7.05
CA GLN A 253 -16.30 14.51 6.01
C GLN A 253 -15.23 15.53 5.57
N ALA A 254 -14.00 15.05 5.43
CA ALA A 254 -12.81 15.82 5.09
C ALA A 254 -11.94 15.11 4.05
N GLY A 255 -10.78 15.70 3.73
CA GLY A 255 -9.69 14.99 3.05
C GLY A 255 -9.37 15.39 1.62
N TYR A 256 -9.89 16.51 1.09
CA TYR A 256 -9.44 17.01 -0.22
C TYR A 256 -9.68 18.50 -0.50
N VAL A 257 -10.44 19.24 0.32
CA VAL A 257 -10.70 20.67 0.10
C VAL A 257 -9.89 21.49 1.11
N THR A 258 -9.28 22.57 0.66
CA THR A 258 -8.51 23.49 1.52
C THR A 258 -9.36 24.66 2.03
N SER A 259 -8.84 25.39 3.03
CA SER A 259 -9.45 26.62 3.54
C SER A 259 -9.55 27.74 2.49
N GLU A 260 -8.76 27.66 1.42
CA GLU A 260 -8.82 28.54 0.24
C GLU A 260 -9.79 28.03 -0.85
N TYR A 261 -10.63 27.04 -0.55
CA TYR A 261 -11.57 26.40 -1.48
C TYR A 261 -10.90 25.65 -2.65
N ALA A 262 -9.58 25.46 -2.62
CA ALA A 262 -8.87 24.66 -3.62
C ALA A 262 -8.99 23.16 -3.35
N LEU A 263 -9.07 22.37 -4.42
CA LEU A 263 -9.07 20.90 -4.36
C LEU A 263 -7.64 20.36 -4.38
N LYS A 264 -7.32 19.46 -3.45
CA LYS A 264 -6.09 18.67 -3.45
C LYS A 264 -6.36 17.35 -4.15
N ASN A 265 -5.54 17.04 -5.15
CA ASN A 265 -5.58 15.74 -5.81
C ASN A 265 -4.93 14.70 -4.91
N ALA A 266 -5.56 13.53 -4.79
CA ALA A 266 -4.96 12.37 -4.15
C ALA A 266 -3.59 12.07 -4.76
N THR A 267 -2.57 11.92 -3.91
CA THR A 267 -1.19 11.60 -4.31
C THR A 267 -0.94 10.09 -4.37
N PHE A 268 -1.83 9.30 -3.77
CA PHE A 268 -1.79 7.84 -3.77
C PHE A 268 -3.04 7.29 -4.47
N GLY A 269 -2.86 6.19 -5.21
CA GLY A 269 -3.95 5.49 -5.91
C GLY A 269 -5.04 4.95 -4.96
N PRO A 270 -6.18 4.49 -5.52
CA PRO A 270 -7.28 3.98 -4.71
C PRO A 270 -6.92 2.67 -4.00
N ILE A 271 -7.53 2.45 -2.83
CA ILE A 271 -7.31 1.25 -2.00
C ILE A 271 -8.47 0.26 -2.06
N VAL A 272 -8.18 -1.02 -1.79
CA VAL A 272 -9.21 -2.05 -1.60
C VAL A 272 -10.09 -1.70 -0.40
N ASN A 273 -11.36 -2.00 -0.52
CA ASN A 273 -12.30 -1.78 0.56
C ASN A 273 -12.16 -2.84 1.66
N GLU A 274 -11.82 -2.41 2.87
CA GLU A 274 -11.70 -3.26 4.06
C GLU A 274 -12.99 -3.31 4.91
N ALA A 275 -14.14 -2.87 4.39
CA ALA A 275 -15.39 -2.82 5.17
C ALA A 275 -15.86 -4.18 5.72
N ALA A 276 -15.40 -5.30 5.16
CA ALA A 276 -15.68 -6.65 5.66
C ALA A 276 -14.85 -7.03 6.91
N ASN A 277 -14.12 -6.09 7.51
CA ASN A 277 -13.27 -6.31 8.70
C ASN A 277 -14.04 -6.51 10.02
N GLY A 278 -15.37 -6.41 10.01
CA GLY A 278 -16.22 -6.62 11.18
C GLY A 278 -16.40 -5.39 12.07
N LEU A 279 -15.81 -4.25 11.71
CA LEU A 279 -16.04 -2.98 12.36
C LEU A 279 -17.31 -2.29 11.82
N SER A 280 -18.06 -1.63 12.69
CA SER A 280 -19.34 -0.99 12.36
C SER A 280 -19.22 0.53 12.43
N ASN A 281 -19.96 1.23 11.55
CA ASN A 281 -20.04 2.68 11.43
C ASN A 281 -20.88 3.28 12.57
N VAL A 282 -20.42 3.08 13.80
CA VAL A 282 -21.04 3.63 15.02
C VAL A 282 -20.50 5.00 15.38
N ARG A 283 -21.19 5.74 16.25
CA ARG A 283 -20.77 7.08 16.68
C ARG A 283 -19.30 7.11 17.11
N GLY A 284 -18.55 8.11 16.62
CA GLY A 284 -17.14 8.33 16.95
C GLY A 284 -16.15 7.54 16.09
N THR A 285 -16.61 6.62 15.25
CA THR A 285 -15.73 5.90 14.31
C THR A 285 -15.36 6.73 13.09
N LEU A 286 -14.17 6.48 12.56
CA LEU A 286 -13.66 7.00 11.30
C LEU A 286 -13.77 5.94 10.22
N ALA A 287 -14.24 6.34 9.04
CA ALA A 287 -14.31 5.46 7.88
C ALA A 287 -13.87 6.15 6.58
N MET A 288 -13.35 5.35 5.65
CA MET A 288 -12.90 5.84 4.35
C MET A 288 -14.10 6.24 3.48
N ALA A 289 -14.08 7.45 2.93
CA ALA A 289 -15.04 7.85 1.91
C ALA A 289 -14.59 7.33 0.54
N ARG A 290 -15.56 6.98 -0.31
CA ARG A 290 -15.33 6.40 -1.64
C ARG A 290 -16.42 6.82 -2.62
N THR A 291 -16.21 6.50 -3.89
CA THR A 291 -17.25 6.60 -4.93
C THR A 291 -18.17 5.37 -4.89
N SER A 292 -19.02 5.18 -5.91
CA SER A 292 -19.83 3.97 -6.05
C SER A 292 -18.99 2.70 -6.13
N GLU A 293 -17.80 2.79 -6.73
CA GLU A 293 -16.86 1.67 -6.83
C GLU A 293 -16.31 1.32 -5.44
N PRO A 294 -16.39 0.06 -4.98
CA PRO A 294 -15.91 -0.34 -3.66
C PRO A 294 -14.45 0.04 -3.41
N ASP A 295 -13.57 -0.29 -4.35
CA ASP A 295 -12.12 -0.10 -4.24
C ASP A 295 -11.69 1.25 -4.82
N SER A 296 -12.34 2.34 -4.38
CA SER A 296 -12.07 3.70 -4.88
C SER A 296 -11.73 4.73 -3.81
N ALA A 297 -11.61 4.30 -2.55
CA ALA A 297 -11.18 5.17 -1.47
C ALA A 297 -9.75 5.67 -1.71
N THR A 298 -9.49 6.95 -1.47
CA THR A 298 -8.16 7.58 -1.57
C THR A 298 -7.84 8.37 -0.30
N ALA A 299 -7.95 9.71 -0.30
CA ALA A 299 -7.59 10.56 0.83
C ALA A 299 -8.78 10.95 1.73
N GLN A 300 -10.01 10.81 1.24
CA GLN A 300 -11.19 11.28 1.96
C GLN A 300 -11.61 10.32 3.07
N PHE A 301 -11.98 10.87 4.21
CA PHE A 301 -12.51 10.14 5.35
C PHE A 301 -13.68 10.91 5.97
N TYR A 302 -14.47 10.22 6.78
CA TYR A 302 -15.52 10.83 7.58
C TYR A 302 -15.55 10.29 9.01
N ILE A 303 -16.13 11.07 9.91
CA ILE A 303 -16.37 10.70 11.32
C ILE A 303 -17.89 10.57 11.51
N ASN A 304 -18.31 9.45 12.08
CA ASN A 304 -19.72 9.16 12.36
C ASN A 304 -20.23 9.96 13.57
N LEU A 305 -21.26 10.80 13.39
CA LEU A 305 -21.90 11.58 14.47
C LEU A 305 -22.97 10.78 15.23
N LYS A 306 -23.41 9.65 14.66
CA LYS A 306 -24.36 8.71 15.24
C LYS A 306 -24.04 7.30 14.75
N ASP A 307 -24.85 6.33 15.18
CA ASP A 307 -24.80 4.99 14.62
C ASP A 307 -25.42 4.98 13.21
N ASN A 308 -24.57 4.75 12.22
CA ASN A 308 -24.88 4.73 10.79
C ASN A 308 -24.70 3.32 10.24
N THR A 309 -25.30 2.31 10.89
CA THR A 309 -25.13 0.89 10.52
C THR A 309 -25.58 0.55 9.10
N ASP A 310 -26.37 1.41 8.45
CA ASP A 310 -26.70 1.30 7.02
C ASP A 310 -25.47 1.46 6.10
N LEU A 311 -24.36 2.00 6.62
CA LEU A 311 -23.08 2.12 5.92
C LEU A 311 -22.18 0.89 6.11
N ASP A 312 -22.60 -0.08 6.93
CA ASP A 312 -21.81 -1.28 7.20
C ASP A 312 -21.76 -2.22 6.01
N TYR A 313 -20.74 -3.07 6.00
CA TYR A 313 -20.65 -4.17 5.05
C TYR A 313 -21.76 -5.19 5.27
N SER A 314 -22.29 -5.72 4.17
CA SER A 314 -23.19 -6.88 4.16
C SER A 314 -23.10 -7.59 2.81
N ASP A 315 -23.71 -8.77 2.69
CA ASP A 315 -23.75 -9.52 1.42
C ASP A 315 -24.38 -8.74 0.26
N SER A 316 -25.15 -7.67 0.55
CA SER A 316 -25.82 -6.82 -0.44
C SER A 316 -25.21 -5.42 -0.56
N SER A 317 -24.23 -5.06 0.27
CA SER A 317 -23.59 -3.74 0.29
C SER A 317 -22.10 -3.88 0.58
N ALA A 318 -21.26 -3.32 -0.29
CA ALA A 318 -19.82 -3.27 -0.07
C ALA A 318 -19.44 -2.43 1.17
N GLY A 319 -20.36 -1.65 1.75
CA GLY A 319 -20.13 -0.87 2.97
C GLY A 319 -19.02 0.19 2.85
N TYR A 320 -18.62 0.74 3.99
CA TYR A 320 -17.52 1.69 4.11
C TYR A 320 -16.57 1.24 5.22
N ALA A 321 -15.28 1.17 4.91
CA ALA A 321 -14.26 0.64 5.80
C ALA A 321 -14.03 1.56 6.99
N VAL A 322 -14.47 1.12 8.18
CA VAL A 322 -14.07 1.73 9.44
C VAL A 322 -12.62 1.35 9.72
N PHE A 323 -11.81 2.34 10.07
CA PHE A 323 -10.37 2.18 10.29
C PHE A 323 -9.84 2.90 11.54
N GLY A 324 -10.71 3.56 12.31
CA GLY A 324 -10.34 4.16 13.59
C GLY A 324 -11.52 4.65 14.42
N GLU A 325 -11.23 5.17 15.59
CA GLU A 325 -12.19 5.71 16.56
C GLU A 325 -11.61 6.91 17.31
N VAL A 326 -12.42 7.95 17.50
CA VAL A 326 -12.09 9.10 18.35
C VAL A 326 -11.98 8.64 19.81
N LYS A 327 -10.79 8.80 20.42
CA LYS A 327 -10.52 8.42 21.82
C LYS A 327 -10.68 9.56 22.81
N SER A 328 -10.43 10.79 22.37
CA SER A 328 -10.63 12.00 23.16
C SER A 328 -11.13 13.13 22.26
N GLY A 329 -11.91 14.06 22.81
CA GLY A 329 -12.45 15.19 22.05
C GLY A 329 -13.72 14.89 21.24
N ILE A 330 -14.53 13.91 21.65
CA ILE A 330 -15.82 13.62 20.96
C ILE A 330 -16.80 14.80 21.03
N ASP A 331 -16.70 15.63 22.06
CA ASP A 331 -17.46 16.88 22.21
C ASP A 331 -17.05 17.95 21.18
N ILE A 332 -15.79 17.95 20.74
CA ILE A 332 -15.32 18.78 19.62
C ILE A 332 -15.98 18.30 18.33
N ILE A 333 -16.05 16.98 18.13
CA ILE A 333 -16.74 16.38 16.97
C ILE A 333 -18.23 16.73 16.97
N ASP A 334 -18.91 16.65 18.11
CA ASP A 334 -20.31 17.06 18.25
C ASP A 334 -20.47 18.56 17.93
N THR A 335 -19.57 19.41 18.43
CA THR A 335 -19.59 20.86 18.16
C THR A 335 -19.43 21.16 16.67
N ILE A 336 -18.52 20.47 15.99
CA ILE A 336 -18.34 20.58 14.54
C ILE A 336 -19.59 20.10 13.80
N GLY A 337 -20.26 19.05 14.28
CA GLY A 337 -21.47 18.48 13.69
C GLY A 337 -22.68 19.43 13.64
N GLU A 338 -22.68 20.48 14.46
CA GLU A 338 -23.79 21.43 14.64
C GLU A 338 -23.54 22.79 13.96
N VAL A 339 -22.44 22.97 13.23
CA VAL A 339 -22.18 24.24 12.52
C VAL A 339 -23.19 24.47 11.39
N ASP A 340 -23.52 25.73 11.13
CA ASP A 340 -24.38 26.09 10.00
C ASP A 340 -23.75 25.64 8.68
N THR A 341 -24.58 25.29 7.70
CA THR A 341 -24.07 24.86 6.38
C THR A 341 -24.80 25.54 5.23
N HIS A 342 -24.12 25.64 4.09
CA HIS A 342 -24.69 26.13 2.84
C HIS A 342 -24.22 25.30 1.63
N THR A 343 -24.63 25.70 0.43
CA THR A 343 -24.15 25.08 -0.83
C THR A 343 -23.17 26.02 -1.50
N VAL A 344 -21.98 25.52 -1.84
CA VAL A 344 -20.95 26.23 -2.61
C VAL A 344 -20.86 25.61 -4.00
N SER A 345 -20.78 26.43 -5.03
CA SER A 345 -20.56 25.98 -6.41
C SER A 345 -19.45 26.81 -7.05
N THR A 346 -18.68 26.20 -7.96
CA THR A 346 -17.79 26.97 -8.84
C THR A 346 -18.59 27.84 -9.79
N ASP A 347 -17.99 28.93 -10.28
CA ASP A 347 -18.66 29.89 -11.17
C ASP A 347 -19.17 29.24 -12.47
N ASP A 348 -18.48 28.20 -12.95
CA ASP A 348 -18.86 27.41 -14.12
C ASP A 348 -19.82 26.25 -13.81
N GLY A 349 -20.17 26.06 -12.52
CA GLY A 349 -21.04 24.99 -12.03
C GLY A 349 -20.44 23.58 -12.10
N SER A 350 -19.16 23.43 -12.46
CA SER A 350 -18.50 22.13 -12.59
C SER A 350 -18.37 21.38 -11.26
N VAL A 351 -18.27 22.09 -10.14
CA VAL A 351 -18.22 21.53 -8.79
C VAL A 351 -19.32 22.15 -7.95
N THR A 352 -20.06 21.31 -7.21
CA THR A 352 -21.06 21.75 -6.23
C THR A 352 -20.92 20.94 -4.96
N LEU A 353 -20.60 21.63 -3.86
CA LEU A 353 -20.46 21.08 -2.52
C LEU A 353 -21.68 21.46 -1.69
N ARG A 354 -22.38 20.45 -1.18
CA ARG A 354 -23.56 20.64 -0.31
C ARG A 354 -23.18 20.40 1.15
N ASN A 355 -23.89 21.06 2.05
CA ASN A 355 -23.66 21.00 3.49
C ASN A 355 -22.23 21.45 3.85
N PHE A 356 -21.77 22.48 3.14
CA PHE A 356 -20.46 23.07 3.33
C PHE A 356 -20.50 24.01 4.55
N PRO A 357 -19.62 23.86 5.55
CA PRO A 357 -19.76 24.55 6.82
C PRO A 357 -19.49 26.05 6.74
N VAL A 358 -20.21 26.82 7.56
CA VAL A 358 -20.00 28.24 7.84
C VAL A 358 -20.17 28.49 9.35
N PRO A 359 -19.12 28.92 10.07
CA PRO A 359 -17.75 29.16 9.60
C PRO A 359 -17.02 27.86 9.21
N LEU A 360 -15.87 28.01 8.52
CA LEU A 360 -15.04 26.87 8.10
C LEU A 360 -14.49 26.10 9.31
N VAL A 361 -14.35 24.79 9.14
CA VAL A 361 -13.75 23.88 10.12
C VAL A 361 -12.46 23.35 9.52
N ASN A 362 -11.34 23.91 9.95
CA ASN A 362 -10.01 23.62 9.42
C ASN A 362 -9.35 22.52 10.25
N ILE A 363 -8.74 21.56 9.58
CA ILE A 363 -7.72 20.68 10.12
C ILE A 363 -6.39 21.39 9.92
N GLU A 364 -5.85 21.94 11.00
CA GLU A 364 -4.57 22.65 10.98
C GLU A 364 -3.43 21.65 10.77
N LYS A 365 -3.52 20.50 11.47
CA LYS A 365 -2.53 19.44 11.40
C LYS A 365 -3.11 18.10 11.85
N ILE A 366 -2.59 17.01 11.27
CA ILE A 366 -2.71 15.65 11.82
C ILE A 366 -1.30 15.14 12.06
N GLU A 367 -1.05 14.52 13.21
CA GLU A 367 0.25 13.91 13.51
C GLU A 367 0.12 12.61 14.31
N ARG A 368 1.05 11.68 14.07
CA ARG A 368 1.16 10.46 14.88
C ARG A 368 1.59 10.81 16.30
N ILE A 369 0.97 10.17 17.29
CA ILE A 369 1.36 10.27 18.71
C ILE A 369 1.78 8.90 19.22
N GLN A 370 2.74 8.88 20.16
CA GLN A 370 3.38 7.65 20.68
C GLN A 370 2.44 6.77 21.50
#